data_AF-A0A7X2TYS2-F1
#
_entry.id   AF-A0A7X2TYS2-F1
#
_cell.length_a   1.000
_cell.length_b   1.000
_cell.length_c   1.000
_cell.angle_alpha   90.00
_cell.angle_beta   90.00
_cell.angle_gamma   90.00
#
_symmetry.space_group_name_H-M   'P 1'
#
loop_
_entity.id
_entity.type
_entity.pdbx_description
1 polymer ?
#
loop_
_entity_poly.entity_id
_entity_poly.type
_entity_poly.pdbx_seq_one_letter_code
_entity_poly.pdbx_strand_id
1 'polypeptide(L)'
;MRRRFFNIIGMAALAASLNVCFAATFGTVVPIHGTVSDIALDERRGRVYAANFSAYRVEVVDTAGKRLLVPIPVTRPPSAVAVSPDNRFLVIGEYEIPDHCCPAIAF
;
A
#
# COMPACT_ATOMS: atom_id res chain seq x y z
N MET A 1 -7.31 70.23 14.50
CA MET A 1 -8.74 69.84 14.46
C MET A 1 -8.81 68.34 14.16
N ARG A 2 -9.28 67.53 15.12
CA ARG A 2 -9.39 66.05 15.08
C ARG A 2 -10.58 65.59 14.22
N ARG A 3 -10.42 64.61 13.33
CA ARG A 3 -11.46 63.63 12.88
C ARG A 3 -10.75 62.35 12.39
N ARG A 4 -10.50 61.34 13.24
CA ARG A 4 -11.27 60.09 13.43
C ARG A 4 -11.77 59.45 12.11
N PHE A 5 -10.96 58.60 11.50
CA PHE A 5 -11.42 57.56 10.56
C PHE A 5 -11.42 56.21 11.26
N PHE A 6 -12.60 55.62 11.28
CA PHE A 6 -13.03 54.45 12.02
C PHE A 6 -12.55 53.17 11.34
N ASN A 7 -12.01 52.26 12.15
CA ASN A 7 -11.95 50.81 11.97
C ASN A 7 -12.78 50.20 10.82
N ILE A 8 -12.10 49.72 9.77
CA ILE A 8 -12.63 48.69 8.86
C ILE A 8 -11.68 47.47 8.77
N ILE A 9 -10.48 47.55 9.37
CA ILE A 9 -9.47 46.49 9.31
C ILE A 9 -9.85 45.28 10.19
N GLY A 10 -10.81 45.42 11.11
CA GLY A 10 -11.17 44.41 12.10
C GLY A 10 -12.00 43.21 11.61
N MET A 11 -12.55 43.23 10.39
CA MET A 11 -13.57 42.23 9.97
C MET A 11 -13.17 41.35 8.79
N ALA A 12 -11.93 41.44 8.29
CA ALA A 12 -11.40 40.53 7.27
C ALA A 12 -10.50 39.42 7.85
N ALA A 13 -10.10 39.53 9.13
CA ALA A 13 -9.13 38.62 9.74
C ALA A 13 -9.76 37.40 10.46
N LEU A 14 -11.07 37.15 10.28
CA LEU A 14 -11.76 36.00 10.87
C LEU A 14 -12.24 34.94 9.85
N ALA A 15 -11.68 34.97 8.64
CA ALA A 15 -11.93 33.95 7.61
C ALA A 15 -10.66 33.17 7.20
N ALA A 16 -9.52 33.45 7.81
CA ALA A 16 -8.21 32.95 7.37
C ALA A 16 -7.67 31.74 8.15
N SER A 17 -8.52 31.00 8.86
CA SER A 17 -8.06 29.87 9.68
C SER A 17 -8.93 28.62 9.58
N LEU A 18 -9.39 28.30 8.37
CA LEU A 18 -9.59 26.89 8.01
C LEU A 18 -8.22 26.25 7.88
N ASN A 19 -7.65 25.82 9.01
CA ASN A 19 -6.53 24.89 9.03
C ASN A 19 -7.03 23.55 8.49
N VAL A 20 -7.06 23.41 7.16
CA VAL A 20 -7.21 22.10 6.53
C VAL A 20 -5.92 21.35 6.85
N CYS A 21 -5.98 20.49 7.87
CA CYS A 21 -4.92 19.54 8.16
C CYS A 21 -4.96 18.48 7.05
N PHE A 22 -4.10 18.62 6.05
CA PHE A 22 -3.79 17.49 5.19
C PHE A 22 -3.02 16.49 6.03
N ALA A 23 -3.48 15.24 6.11
CA ALA A 23 -2.65 14.17 6.63
C ALA A 23 -1.32 14.19 5.87
N ALA A 24 -0.21 14.39 6.58
CA ALA A 24 1.10 14.29 5.98
C ALA A 24 1.31 12.84 5.54
N THR A 25 1.16 12.58 4.24
CA THR A 25 1.62 11.33 3.65
C THR A 25 3.14 11.43 3.59
N PHE A 26 3.84 10.58 4.32
CA PHE A 26 5.28 10.46 4.12
C PHE A 26 5.52 9.75 2.79
N GLY A 27 6.04 10.48 1.80
CA GLY A 27 6.37 9.92 0.48
C GLY A 27 5.20 9.87 -0.50
N THR A 28 5.18 8.84 -1.35
CA THR A 28 4.20 8.66 -2.43
C THR A 28 3.35 7.44 -2.16
N VAL A 29 2.02 7.59 -2.20
CA VAL A 29 1.08 6.49 -2.04
C VAL A 29 0.90 5.76 -3.37
N VAL A 30 1.17 4.46 -3.39
CA VAL A 30 0.86 3.58 -4.52
C VAL A 30 -0.35 2.73 -4.11
N PRO A 31 -1.56 2.99 -4.64
CA PRO A 31 -2.75 2.27 -4.23
C PRO A 31 -2.70 0.82 -4.71
N ILE A 32 -2.85 -0.12 -3.78
CA ILE A 32 -3.08 -1.54 -4.05
C ILE A 32 -4.50 -1.85 -3.59
N HIS A 33 -5.31 -2.43 -4.48
CA HIS A 33 -6.66 -2.84 -4.16
C HIS A 33 -6.69 -4.31 -3.70
N GLY A 34 -7.44 -4.61 -2.64
CA GLY A 34 -7.58 -5.94 -2.08
C GLY A 34 -7.04 -6.05 -0.66
N THR A 35 -6.93 -7.27 -0.17
CA THR A 35 -6.38 -7.60 1.15
C THR A 35 -4.92 -8.00 1.00
N VAL A 36 -4.02 -7.07 1.32
CA VAL A 36 -2.58 -7.34 1.36
C VAL A 36 -2.22 -7.97 2.70
N SER A 37 -1.62 -9.16 2.68
CA SER A 37 -1.26 -9.90 3.90
C SER A 37 0.20 -9.70 4.32
N ASP A 38 1.10 -9.45 3.36
CA ASP A 38 2.54 -9.33 3.61
C ASP A 38 3.27 -8.56 2.49
N ILE A 39 4.48 -8.06 2.76
CA ILE A 39 5.35 -7.36 1.80
C ILE A 39 6.83 -7.76 1.94
N ALA A 40 7.57 -7.75 0.83
CA ALA A 40 9.03 -7.99 0.82
C ALA A 40 9.75 -7.02 -0.13
N LEU A 41 10.89 -6.48 0.32
CA LEU A 41 11.75 -5.56 -0.44
C LEU A 41 12.89 -6.32 -1.12
N ASP A 42 13.02 -6.12 -2.44
CA ASP A 42 14.19 -6.49 -3.24
C ASP A 42 14.91 -5.20 -3.64
N GLU A 43 15.84 -4.76 -2.79
CA GLU A 43 16.61 -3.53 -3.00
C GLU A 43 17.43 -3.59 -4.29
N ARG A 44 17.97 -4.78 -4.62
CA ARG A 44 18.83 -4.96 -5.80
C ARG A 44 18.07 -4.71 -7.10
N ARG A 45 16.80 -5.11 -7.19
CA ARG A 45 15.95 -4.87 -8.36
C ARG A 45 15.11 -3.60 -8.25
N GLY A 46 15.12 -2.92 -7.10
CA GLY A 46 14.26 -1.76 -6.85
C GLY A 46 12.77 -2.14 -6.85
N ARG A 47 12.43 -3.26 -6.21
CA ARG A 47 11.05 -3.78 -6.20
C ARG A 47 10.54 -4.02 -4.80
N VAL A 48 9.27 -3.73 -4.57
CA VAL A 48 8.52 -4.27 -3.43
C VAL A 48 7.49 -5.26 -3.96
N TYR A 49 7.47 -6.46 -3.40
CA TYR A 49 6.47 -7.48 -3.65
C TYR A 49 5.44 -7.42 -2.54
N ALA A 50 4.15 -7.43 -2.87
CA ALA A 50 3.07 -7.43 -1.89
C ALA A 50 2.12 -8.61 -2.15
N ALA A 51 1.96 -9.49 -1.15
CA ALA A 51 1.06 -10.62 -1.20
C ALA A 51 -0.39 -10.13 -1.14
N ASN A 52 -1.11 -10.16 -2.26
CA ASN A 52 -2.51 -9.75 -2.33
C ASN A 52 -3.41 -10.97 -2.22
N PHE A 53 -3.73 -11.32 -0.98
CA PHE A 53 -4.48 -12.51 -0.59
C PHE A 53 -5.81 -12.63 -1.35
N SER A 54 -6.60 -11.55 -1.38
CA SER A 54 -7.92 -11.56 -2.02
C SER A 54 -7.88 -11.62 -3.55
N ALA A 55 -6.75 -11.26 -4.16
CA ALA A 55 -6.60 -11.16 -5.61
C ALA A 55 -5.82 -12.32 -6.24
N TYR A 56 -5.41 -13.33 -5.45
CA TYR A 56 -4.68 -14.52 -5.94
C TYR A 56 -3.44 -14.15 -6.76
N ARG A 57 -2.71 -13.12 -6.31
CA ARG A 57 -1.52 -12.62 -7.00
C ARG A 57 -0.58 -11.89 -6.05
N VAL A 58 0.68 -11.76 -6.47
CA VAL A 58 1.65 -10.87 -5.85
C VAL A 58 1.74 -9.60 -6.68
N GLU A 59 1.45 -8.47 -6.05
CA GLU A 59 1.66 -7.15 -6.66
C GLU A 59 3.16 -6.85 -6.70
N VAL A 60 3.60 -6.20 -7.78
CA VAL A 60 5.00 -5.79 -7.94
C VAL A 60 5.03 -4.27 -8.04
N VAL A 61 5.70 -3.62 -7.11
CA VAL A 61 5.85 -2.15 -7.08
C VAL A 61 7.26 -1.79 -7.49
N ASP A 62 7.39 -0.90 -8.49
CA ASP A 62 8.63 -0.23 -8.85
C ASP A 62 8.89 0.91 -7.85
N THR A 63 9.99 0.84 -7.11
CA THR A 63 10.31 1.82 -6.06
C THR A 63 10.79 3.15 -6.63
N ALA A 64 11.45 3.14 -7.79
CA ALA A 64 11.92 4.35 -8.46
C ALA A 64 10.77 5.07 -9.19
N GLY A 65 10.00 4.30 -9.96
CA GLY A 65 8.84 4.81 -10.70
C GLY A 65 7.58 5.01 -9.87
N LYS A 66 7.54 4.49 -8.62
CA LYS A 66 6.44 4.62 -7.65
C LYS A 66 5.10 4.19 -8.24
N ARG A 67 5.11 3.03 -8.91
CA ARG A 67 3.95 2.51 -9.64
C ARG A 67 3.90 1.00 -9.59
N LEU A 68 2.72 0.46 -9.83
CA LEU A 68 2.55 -0.98 -10.05
C LEU A 68 3.14 -1.38 -11.40
N LEU A 69 3.79 -2.54 -11.40
CA LEU A 69 4.20 -3.30 -12.57
C LEU A 69 3.19 -4.43 -12.81
N VAL A 70 3.50 -5.28 -13.78
CA VAL A 70 2.70 -6.49 -14.04
C VAL A 70 2.75 -7.39 -12.79
N PRO A 71 1.59 -7.78 -12.22
CA PRO A 71 1.54 -8.66 -11.07
C PRO A 71 1.89 -10.10 -11.44
N ILE A 72 2.26 -10.90 -10.44
CA ILE A 72 2.57 -12.32 -10.58
C ILE A 72 1.33 -13.12 -10.14
N PRO A 73 0.62 -13.81 -11.05
CA PRO A 73 -0.52 -14.64 -10.67
C PRO A 73 -0.04 -15.88 -9.90
N VAL A 74 -0.85 -16.33 -8.96
CA VAL A 74 -0.62 -17.57 -8.19
C VAL A 74 -1.89 -18.42 -8.15
N THR A 75 -1.77 -19.67 -7.70
CA THR A 75 -2.88 -20.63 -7.72
C THR A 75 -3.77 -20.58 -6.49
N ARG A 76 -3.26 -20.06 -5.37
CA ARG A 76 -3.95 -19.99 -4.08
C ARG A 76 -3.71 -18.62 -3.43
N PRO A 77 -4.50 -18.21 -2.44
CA PRO A 77 -4.29 -16.94 -1.75
C PRO A 77 -2.89 -16.87 -1.14
N PRO A 78 -2.02 -15.92 -1.54
CA PRO A 78 -0.71 -15.78 -0.95
C PRO A 78 -0.84 -15.16 0.45
N SER A 79 -0.27 -15.82 1.46
CA SER A 79 -0.27 -15.35 2.85
C SER A 79 1.03 -14.65 3.25
N ALA A 80 2.16 -15.06 2.66
CA ALA A 80 3.49 -14.52 2.98
C ALA A 80 4.39 -14.44 1.74
N VAL A 81 5.37 -13.53 1.76
CA VAL A 81 6.40 -13.41 0.71
C VAL A 81 7.78 -13.14 1.31
N ALA A 82 8.83 -13.74 0.73
CA ALA A 82 10.20 -13.48 1.15
C ALA A 82 11.16 -13.48 -0.05
N VAL A 83 12.14 -12.58 -0.04
CA VAL A 83 13.21 -12.54 -1.04
C VAL A 83 14.44 -13.22 -0.44
N SER A 84 15.07 -14.14 -1.17
CA SER A 84 16.30 -14.80 -0.71
C SER A 84 17.46 -13.80 -0.59
N PRO A 85 18.42 -13.98 0.33
CA PRO A 85 19.53 -13.03 0.50
C PRO A 85 20.39 -12.84 -0.75
N ASP A 86 20.54 -13.90 -1.55
CA ASP A 86 21.22 -13.87 -2.86
C ASP A 86 20.35 -13.26 -3.98
N ASN A 87 19.12 -12.85 -3.67
CA ASN A 87 18.11 -12.28 -4.57
C ASN A 87 17.80 -13.18 -5.77
N ARG A 88 17.99 -14.50 -5.67
CA ARG A 88 17.67 -15.45 -6.74
C ARG A 88 16.23 -15.95 -6.68
N PHE A 89 15.65 -15.98 -5.48
CA PHE A 89 14.32 -16.51 -5.26
C PHE A 89 13.41 -15.49 -4.59
N LEU A 90 12.17 -15.45 -5.07
CA LEU A 90 11.02 -14.92 -4.33
C LEU A 90 10.22 -16.16 -3.90
N VAL A 91 10.14 -16.40 -2.61
CA VAL A 91 9.35 -17.49 -2.02
C VAL A 91 7.98 -16.92 -1.66
N ILE A 92 6.93 -17.64 -2.05
CA ILE A 92 5.54 -17.25 -1.80
C ILE A 92 4.92 -18.34 -0.94
N GLY A 93 4.50 -17.99 0.27
CA GLY A 93 3.68 -18.83 1.12
C GLY A 93 2.24 -18.76 0.64
N GLU A 94 1.71 -19.87 0.13
CA GLU A 94 0.32 -19.98 -0.27
C GLU A 94 -0.51 -20.57 0.88
N TYR A 95 -1.68 -19.98 1.13
CA TYR A 95 -2.64 -20.50 2.09
C TYR A 95 -3.60 -21.45 1.39
N GLU A 96 -3.54 -22.71 1.78
CA GLU A 96 -4.55 -23.71 1.44
C GLU A 96 -5.54 -23.79 2.59
N ILE A 97 -6.83 -23.61 2.29
CA ILE A 97 -7.89 -24.05 3.21
C ILE A 97 -7.98 -25.56 2.97
N PRO A 98 -7.63 -26.41 3.94
CA PRO A 98 -7.91 -27.83 3.79
C PRO A 98 -9.41 -27.95 3.58
N ASP A 99 -9.83 -28.54 2.47
CA ASP A 99 -11.25 -28.72 2.19
C ASP A 99 -11.90 -29.43 3.38
N HIS A 100 -12.65 -28.67 4.17
CA HIS A 100 -13.48 -29.22 5.24
C HIS A 100 -14.74 -29.83 4.60
N CYS A 101 -14.55 -30.85 3.78
CA CYS A 101 -15.48 -31.96 3.58
C CYS A 101 -14.78 -33.13 2.88
N CYS A 102 -14.74 -34.24 3.62
CA CYS A 102 -14.28 -35.60 3.28
C CYS A 102 -12.76 -35.87 3.43
N PRO A 103 -12.34 -36.82 4.31
CA PRO A 103 -11.01 -37.39 4.19
C PRO A 103 -10.99 -38.18 2.88
N ALA A 104 -10.29 -37.68 1.86
CA ALA A 104 -9.91 -38.51 0.73
C ALA A 104 -8.78 -39.43 1.21
N ILE A 105 -9.16 -40.57 1.76
CA ILE A 105 -8.34 -41.78 1.70
C ILE A 105 -8.22 -42.14 0.21
N ALA A 106 -7.01 -42.04 -0.33
CA ALA A 106 -6.46 -42.74 -1.51
C ALA A 106 -5.02 -42.23 -1.68
N PHE A 107 -3.93 -43.00 -1.55
CA PHE A 107 -3.68 -44.45 -1.60
C PHE A 107 -2.76 -44.88 -0.46
#